data_AF-A0A8T6L411-F1
#
_entry.id   AF-A0A8T6L411-F1
#
_cell.length_a   1.000
_cell.length_b   1.000
_cell.length_c   1.000
_cell.angle_alpha   90.00
_cell.angle_beta   90.00
_cell.angle_gamma   90.00
#
_symmetry.space_group_name_H-M   'P 1'
#
loop_
_entity.id
_entity.type
_entity.pdbx_description
1 polymer ?
#
loop_
_entity_poly.entity_id
_entity_poly.type
_entity_poly.pdbx_seq_one_letter_code
_entity_poly.pdbx_strand_id
1 'polypeptide(L)'
;LGAGIDKNIQDAYRFLVHNYLPGDEVFLFGFSRGAYTARSLVGFIRNAGLLNKIDADLIPKAYGMYRQPAKPDAPSAVRFRKAHSREIRIAFIGVWDTVGALGVPSQIVRRMGGNRRHAFHDTSLSGIIDHACHAVAIDEQRVDFEPALWTRLPKPGQVIEQQWFAGVHGDVGGGNGDSGLSDTALEWIWSRAESQGLALDENYRRKVVEPNPLGKLHRSWTGMYRMKGRRRRPLGQLAPELEGIHPSVRQRYEGMPSYRPQNLAAHIEKWGGWDEPD
;
A
#
# COMPACT_ATOMS: atom_id res chain seq x y z
N LEU A 1 -11.82 11.08 -13.24
CA LEU A 1 -10.69 10.19 -12.86
C LEU A 1 -10.89 9.44 -11.53
N GLY A 2 -11.50 10.02 -10.49
CA GLY A 2 -11.85 9.27 -9.25
C GLY A 2 -12.86 8.13 -9.46
N ALA A 3 -13.75 8.27 -10.44
CA ALA A 3 -14.75 7.24 -10.81
C ALA A 3 -14.14 5.86 -11.13
N GLY A 4 -12.91 5.80 -11.64
CA GLY A 4 -12.23 4.52 -11.90
C GLY A 4 -11.85 3.79 -10.61
N ILE A 5 -11.39 4.52 -9.59
CA ILE A 5 -11.03 3.93 -8.28
C ILE A 5 -12.29 3.50 -7.54
N ASP A 6 -13.31 4.36 -7.46
CA ASP A 6 -14.58 4.02 -6.81
C ASP A 6 -15.25 2.80 -7.45
N LYS A 7 -15.18 2.68 -8.79
CA LYS A 7 -15.66 1.51 -9.53
C LYS A 7 -14.83 0.27 -9.18
N ASN A 8 -13.50 0.35 -9.22
CA ASN A 8 -12.64 -0.78 -8.91
C ASN A 8 -12.85 -1.31 -7.48
N ILE A 9 -13.04 -0.42 -6.50
CA ILE A 9 -13.34 -0.81 -5.11
C ILE A 9 -14.66 -1.58 -5.06
N GLN A 10 -15.73 -1.06 -5.67
CA GLN A 10 -17.04 -1.71 -5.67
C GLN A 10 -17.06 -3.01 -6.47
N ASP A 11 -16.30 -3.10 -7.57
CA ASP A 11 -16.22 -4.32 -8.37
C ASP A 11 -15.46 -5.42 -7.63
N ALA A 12 -14.34 -5.10 -6.97
CA ALA A 12 -13.62 -6.04 -6.12
C ALA A 12 -14.47 -6.49 -4.92
N TYR A 13 -15.21 -5.56 -4.29
CA TYR A 13 -16.14 -5.89 -3.23
C TYR A 13 -17.26 -6.82 -3.73
N ARG A 14 -17.86 -6.52 -4.89
CA ARG A 14 -18.88 -7.35 -5.53
C ARG A 14 -18.35 -8.75 -5.85
N PHE A 15 -17.12 -8.86 -6.33
CA PHE A 15 -16.46 -10.15 -6.55
C PHE A 15 -16.42 -10.96 -5.25
N LEU A 16 -15.99 -10.37 -4.12
CA LEU A 16 -15.98 -11.06 -2.83
C LEU A 16 -17.40 -11.44 -2.38
N VAL A 17 -18.40 -10.56 -2.51
CA VAL A 17 -19.79 -10.85 -2.12
C VAL A 17 -20.34 -12.09 -2.82
N HIS A 18 -20.00 -12.29 -4.09
CA HIS A 18 -20.52 -13.40 -4.88
C HIS A 18 -19.74 -14.71 -4.75
N ASN A 19 -18.44 -14.65 -4.43
CA ASN A 19 -17.54 -15.79 -4.50
C ASN A 19 -17.01 -16.27 -3.14
N TYR A 20 -17.00 -15.41 -2.11
CA TYR A 20 -16.49 -15.79 -0.79
C TYR A 20 -17.37 -16.86 -0.13
N LEU A 21 -16.74 -17.95 0.28
CA LEU A 21 -17.30 -18.98 1.14
C LEU A 21 -16.67 -18.91 2.54
N PRO A 22 -17.41 -19.29 3.61
CA PRO A 22 -16.83 -19.37 4.94
C PRO A 22 -15.61 -20.30 4.96
N GLY A 23 -14.48 -19.78 5.43
CA GLY A 23 -13.19 -20.49 5.45
C GLY A 23 -12.21 -20.04 4.37
N ASP A 24 -12.67 -19.29 3.36
CA ASP A 24 -11.78 -18.71 2.35
C ASP A 24 -10.83 -17.68 2.95
N GLU A 25 -9.59 -17.68 2.47
CA GLU A 25 -8.59 -16.69 2.82
C GLU A 25 -8.53 -15.59 1.77
N VAL A 26 -8.54 -14.33 2.20
CA VAL A 26 -8.52 -13.17 1.30
C VAL A 26 -7.13 -12.53 1.29
N PHE A 27 -6.49 -12.59 0.13
CA PHE A 27 -5.20 -11.95 -0.15
C PHE A 27 -5.41 -10.76 -1.09
N LEU A 28 -4.89 -9.59 -0.71
CA LEU A 28 -5.02 -8.36 -1.49
C LEU A 28 -3.65 -7.82 -1.90
N PHE A 29 -3.50 -7.47 -3.16
CA PHE A 29 -2.27 -6.89 -3.70
C PHE A 29 -2.52 -5.59 -4.42
N GLY A 30 -1.59 -4.64 -4.36
CA GLY A 30 -1.73 -3.42 -5.14
C GLY A 30 -0.50 -2.54 -5.17
N PHE A 31 -0.23 -1.93 -6.31
CA PHE A 31 0.81 -0.92 -6.50
C PHE A 31 0.18 0.46 -6.72
N SER A 32 0.74 1.52 -6.12
CA SER A 32 0.37 2.91 -6.41
C SER A 32 -1.12 3.20 -6.11
N ARG A 33 -1.90 3.61 -7.11
CA ARG A 33 -3.37 3.74 -7.00
C ARG A 33 -4.08 2.40 -6.78
N GLY A 34 -3.49 1.29 -7.22
CA GLY A 34 -3.96 -0.06 -6.92
C GLY A 34 -3.79 -0.39 -5.44
N ALA A 35 -2.68 0.04 -4.82
CA ALA A 35 -2.50 -0.08 -3.36
C ALA A 35 -3.55 0.72 -2.59
N TYR A 36 -3.86 1.94 -3.04
CA TYR A 36 -4.95 2.74 -2.49
C TYR A 36 -6.28 1.99 -2.61
N THR A 37 -6.57 1.42 -3.77
CA THR A 37 -7.79 0.63 -4.04
C THR A 37 -7.90 -0.56 -3.08
N ALA A 38 -6.83 -1.35 -2.92
CA ALA A 38 -6.79 -2.49 -2.01
C ALA A 38 -7.05 -2.07 -0.55
N ARG A 39 -6.37 -1.02 -0.08
CA ARG A 39 -6.57 -0.50 1.29
C ARG A 39 -7.97 0.07 1.50
N SER A 40 -8.52 0.78 0.51
CA SER A 40 -9.89 1.28 0.55
C SER A 40 -10.92 0.16 0.56
N LEU A 41 -10.69 -0.93 -0.19
CA LEU A 41 -11.52 -2.12 -0.14
C LEU A 41 -11.58 -2.71 1.27
N VAL A 42 -10.43 -2.84 1.96
CA VAL A 42 -10.42 -3.28 3.36
C VAL A 42 -11.20 -2.32 4.26
N GLY A 43 -11.02 -1.00 4.08
CA GLY A 43 -11.79 0.00 4.82
C GLY A 43 -13.30 -0.12 4.57
N PHE A 44 -13.69 -0.42 3.34
CA PHE A 44 -15.08 -0.64 2.96
C PHE A 44 -15.64 -1.91 3.62
N ILE A 45 -14.92 -3.03 3.58
CA ILE A 45 -15.29 -4.28 4.27
C ILE A 45 -15.39 -4.06 5.79
N ARG A 46 -14.46 -3.31 6.39
CA ARG A 46 -14.52 -2.97 7.82
C ARG A 46 -15.79 -2.20 8.17
N ASN A 47 -16.17 -1.25 7.32
CA ASN A 47 -17.32 -0.39 7.56
C ASN A 47 -18.65 -1.13 7.31
N ALA A 48 -18.78 -1.81 6.18
CA ALA A 48 -20.02 -2.41 5.73
C ALA A 48 -20.15 -3.90 6.03
N GLY A 49 -19.10 -4.58 6.50
CA GLY A 49 -19.02 -6.04 6.49
C GLY A 49 -18.82 -6.54 5.05
N LEU A 50 -18.82 -7.86 4.85
CA LEU A 50 -19.01 -8.42 3.51
C LEU A 50 -20.50 -8.76 3.34
N LEU A 51 -21.19 -8.08 2.43
CA LEU A 51 -22.62 -8.32 2.21
C LEU A 51 -22.91 -9.79 1.91
N ASN A 52 -24.04 -10.27 2.40
CA ASN A 52 -24.55 -11.56 1.99
C ASN A 52 -24.89 -11.50 0.50
N LYS A 53 -24.75 -12.64 -0.20
CA LYS A 53 -25.02 -12.72 -1.65
C LYS A 53 -26.44 -12.27 -2.02
N ILE A 54 -27.41 -12.48 -1.12
CA ILE A 54 -28.81 -12.05 -1.29
C ILE A 54 -29.01 -10.53 -1.16
N ASP A 55 -28.10 -9.84 -0.48
CA ASP A 55 -28.12 -8.40 -0.23
C ASP A 55 -27.19 -7.64 -1.19
N ALA A 56 -26.75 -8.27 -2.29
CA ALA A 56 -25.76 -7.69 -3.21
C ALA A 56 -26.24 -6.41 -3.92
N ASP A 57 -27.56 -6.21 -4.01
CA ASP A 57 -28.19 -4.98 -4.50
C ASP A 57 -27.92 -3.78 -3.56
N LEU A 58 -27.58 -4.03 -2.29
CA LEU A 58 -27.24 -3.00 -1.30
C LEU A 58 -25.80 -2.47 -1.42
N ILE A 59 -24.96 -3.00 -2.31
CA ILE A 59 -23.57 -2.54 -2.49
C ILE A 59 -23.47 -1.01 -2.67
N PRO A 60 -24.28 -0.35 -3.53
CA PRO A 60 -24.19 1.11 -3.69
C PRO A 60 -24.53 1.88 -2.40
N LYS A 61 -25.50 1.37 -1.62
CA LYS A 61 -25.88 1.95 -0.33
C LYS A 61 -24.75 1.78 0.70
N ALA A 62 -24.21 0.58 0.80
CA ALA A 62 -23.07 0.27 1.66
C ALA A 62 -21.86 1.15 1.33
N TYR A 63 -21.54 1.30 0.04
CA TYR A 63 -20.45 2.16 -0.42
C TYR A 63 -20.72 3.63 -0.08
N GLY A 64 -21.95 4.10 -0.29
CA GLY A 64 -22.38 5.44 0.11
C GLY A 64 -22.17 5.71 1.60
N MET A 65 -22.45 4.73 2.47
CA MET A 65 -22.18 4.83 3.91
C MET A 65 -20.67 4.90 4.21
N TYR A 66 -19.86 4.07 3.56
CA TYR A 66 -18.40 4.07 3.72
C TYR A 66 -17.75 5.42 3.33
N ARG A 67 -18.31 6.13 2.34
CA ARG A 67 -17.80 7.44 1.89
C ARG A 67 -18.20 8.60 2.81
N GLN A 68 -19.04 8.36 3.81
CA GLN A 68 -19.38 9.38 4.81
C GLN A 68 -18.32 9.45 5.92
N PRO A 69 -18.22 10.56 6.66
CA PRO A 69 -17.25 10.71 7.75
C PRO A 69 -17.49 9.81 8.98
N ALA A 70 -18.58 9.04 8.99
CA ALA A 70 -18.93 8.18 10.11
C ALA A 70 -17.91 7.04 10.28
N LYS A 71 -17.47 6.81 11.53
CA LYS A 71 -16.54 5.73 11.85
C LYS A 71 -17.18 4.36 11.58
N PRO A 72 -16.38 3.32 11.26
CA PRO A 72 -16.85 1.94 11.13
C PRO A 72 -17.63 1.42 12.34
N ASP A 73 -17.37 1.96 13.53
CA ASP A 73 -18.02 1.54 14.78
C ASP A 73 -19.24 2.40 15.14
N ALA A 74 -19.68 3.28 14.23
CA ALA A 74 -20.91 4.04 14.41
C ALA A 74 -22.14 3.10 14.47
N PRO A 75 -23.17 3.40 15.29
CA PRO A 75 -24.34 2.54 15.44
C PRO A 75 -25.05 2.19 14.11
N SER A 76 -25.04 3.11 13.14
CA SER A 76 -25.59 2.86 11.80
C SER A 76 -24.83 1.78 11.03
N ALA A 77 -23.50 1.84 11.04
CA ALA A 77 -22.64 0.86 10.38
C ALA A 77 -22.75 -0.52 11.08
N VAL A 78 -22.75 -0.53 12.42
CA VAL A 78 -22.92 -1.77 13.20
C VAL A 78 -24.28 -2.44 12.91
N ARG A 79 -25.38 -1.68 12.91
CA ARG A 79 -26.70 -2.22 12.57
C ARG A 79 -26.77 -2.73 11.14
N PHE A 80 -26.17 -2.00 10.19
CA PHE A 80 -26.14 -2.40 8.79
C PHE A 80 -25.38 -3.73 8.61
N ARG A 81 -24.19 -3.86 9.21
CA ARG A 81 -23.40 -5.09 9.19
C ARG A 81 -24.19 -6.28 9.74
N LYS A 82 -24.77 -6.11 10.93
CA LYS A 82 -25.53 -7.16 11.60
C LYS A 82 -26.73 -7.64 10.77
N ALA A 83 -27.37 -6.75 10.01
CA ALA A 83 -28.56 -7.08 9.24
C ALA A 83 -28.24 -7.72 7.87
N HIS A 84 -27.17 -7.29 7.19
CA HIS A 84 -26.98 -7.60 5.76
C HIS A 84 -25.65 -8.26 5.43
N SER A 85 -24.76 -8.47 6.42
CA SER A 85 -23.38 -8.87 6.15
C SER A 85 -22.90 -10.01 7.05
N ARG A 86 -21.80 -10.60 6.62
CA ARG A 86 -20.95 -11.49 7.40
C ARG A 86 -19.61 -10.80 7.69
N GLU A 87 -19.02 -11.16 8.82
CA GLU A 87 -17.68 -10.72 9.17
C GLU A 87 -16.64 -11.62 8.49
N ILE A 88 -15.62 -11.02 7.91
CA ILE A 88 -14.51 -11.72 7.28
C ILE A 88 -13.18 -11.10 7.72
N ARG A 89 -12.12 -11.90 7.61
CA ARG A 89 -10.73 -11.50 7.82
C ARG A 89 -10.05 -11.27 6.47
N ILE A 90 -9.01 -10.45 6.48
CA ILE A 90 -8.07 -10.31 5.37
C ILE A 90 -6.77 -10.96 5.83
N ALA A 91 -6.46 -12.14 5.29
CA ALA A 91 -5.27 -12.90 5.68
C ALA A 91 -4.00 -12.09 5.40
N PHE A 92 -3.93 -11.46 4.23
CA PHE A 92 -2.75 -10.71 3.81
C PHE A 92 -3.10 -9.51 2.93
N ILE A 93 -2.37 -8.40 3.11
CA ILE A 93 -2.30 -7.30 2.16
C ILE A 93 -0.87 -6.93 1.83
N GLY A 94 -0.47 -7.08 0.56
CA GLY A 94 0.84 -6.70 0.05
C GLY A 94 0.73 -5.48 -0.86
N VAL A 95 1.32 -4.36 -0.46
CA VAL A 95 1.24 -3.12 -1.24
C VAL A 95 2.60 -2.54 -1.57
N TRP A 96 2.71 -1.97 -2.77
CA TRP A 96 3.89 -1.25 -3.22
C TRP A 96 3.54 0.24 -3.36
N ASP A 97 4.35 1.05 -2.72
CA ASP A 97 4.41 2.50 -2.78
C ASP A 97 3.05 3.18 -2.89
N THR A 98 2.22 3.00 -1.86
CA THR A 98 0.87 3.55 -1.82
C THR A 98 0.93 5.07 -1.93
N VAL A 99 0.43 5.64 -3.01
CA VAL A 99 0.22 7.08 -3.14
C VAL A 99 -1.26 7.39 -2.93
N GLY A 100 -1.56 8.51 -2.25
CA GLY A 100 -2.95 8.93 -2.10
C GLY A 100 -3.64 9.13 -3.46
N ALA A 101 -4.98 9.20 -3.46
CA ALA A 101 -5.76 9.50 -4.67
C ALA A 101 -5.35 10.81 -5.39
N LEU A 102 -4.54 11.65 -4.72
CA LEU A 102 -3.87 12.84 -5.24
C LEU A 102 -2.64 12.56 -6.13
N GLY A 103 -2.31 11.31 -6.44
CA GLY A 103 -1.33 10.96 -7.50
C GLY A 103 -1.69 11.48 -8.91
N VAL A 104 -2.76 12.26 -9.02
CA VAL A 104 -3.14 13.07 -10.17
C VAL A 104 -2.60 14.50 -9.94
N PRO A 105 -1.83 15.07 -10.88
CA PRO A 105 -1.32 16.44 -10.79
C PRO A 105 -2.26 17.44 -10.10
N SER A 106 -1.78 18.18 -9.10
CA SER A 106 -2.58 19.16 -8.34
C SER A 106 -3.42 20.13 -9.21
N GLN A 107 -2.94 20.51 -10.38
CA GLN A 107 -3.68 21.34 -11.35
C GLN A 107 -4.90 20.64 -11.97
N ILE A 108 -4.82 19.32 -12.16
CA ILE A 108 -5.90 18.47 -12.66
C ILE A 108 -6.95 18.24 -11.55
N VAL A 109 -6.52 18.07 -10.29
CA VAL A 109 -7.41 18.03 -9.11
C VAL A 109 -8.15 19.36 -8.93
N ARG A 110 -7.47 20.49 -9.14
CA ARG A 110 -8.06 21.84 -9.03
C ARG A 110 -9.06 22.15 -10.16
N ARG A 111 -8.81 21.65 -11.39
CA ARG A 111 -9.73 21.79 -12.54
C ARG A 111 -10.98 20.91 -12.45
N MET A 112 -10.98 19.86 -11.62
CA MET A 112 -12.10 18.91 -11.51
C MET A 112 -12.97 19.13 -10.26
N GLY A 113 -13.02 20.35 -9.71
CA GLY A 113 -13.94 20.67 -8.61
C GLY A 113 -13.54 20.07 -7.26
N GLY A 114 -12.25 20.18 -6.92
CA GLY A 114 -11.65 20.02 -5.59
C GLY A 114 -12.48 19.30 -4.53
N ASN A 115 -12.66 17.99 -4.66
CA ASN A 115 -13.40 17.22 -3.66
C ASN A 115 -12.44 16.58 -2.66
N ARG A 116 -12.34 17.18 -1.45
CA ARG A 116 -11.70 16.62 -0.25
C ARG A 116 -12.25 15.23 0.16
N ARG A 117 -13.28 14.73 -0.54
CA ARG A 117 -13.91 13.41 -0.36
C ARG A 117 -12.98 12.21 -0.65
N HIS A 118 -11.77 12.39 -1.16
CA HIS A 118 -10.85 11.28 -1.46
C HIS A 118 -9.64 11.22 -0.52
N ALA A 119 -9.62 12.06 0.52
CA ALA A 119 -8.68 11.89 1.63
C ALA A 119 -8.95 10.54 2.29
N PHE A 120 -7.90 9.82 2.70
CA PHE A 120 -8.02 8.56 3.43
C PHE A 120 -9.04 8.71 4.56
N HIS A 121 -10.10 7.91 4.53
CA HIS A 121 -11.06 7.86 5.64
C HIS A 121 -10.46 7.23 6.90
N ASP A 122 -9.30 6.57 6.80
CA ASP A 122 -8.37 6.34 7.89
C ASP A 122 -7.02 5.95 7.27
N THR A 123 -5.92 6.58 7.66
CA THR A 123 -4.57 6.07 7.33
C THR A 123 -4.22 4.86 8.19
N SER A 124 -5.06 4.52 9.18
CA SER A 124 -4.88 3.35 10.01
C SER A 124 -5.16 2.05 9.28
N LEU A 125 -4.35 1.05 9.60
CA LEU A 125 -4.63 -0.32 9.19
C LEU A 125 -5.93 -0.79 9.88
N SER A 126 -6.84 -1.36 9.11
CA SER A 126 -8.03 -1.98 9.68
C SER A 126 -7.62 -3.18 10.54
N GLY A 127 -8.18 -3.28 11.74
CA GLY A 127 -8.10 -4.46 12.62
C GLY A 127 -8.66 -5.76 12.04
N ILE A 128 -9.15 -5.77 10.79
CA ILE A 128 -9.59 -7.00 10.10
C ILE A 128 -8.47 -7.67 9.28
N ILE A 129 -7.28 -7.06 9.24
CA ILE A 129 -6.11 -7.56 8.50
C ILE A 129 -5.21 -8.34 9.45
N ASP A 130 -4.84 -9.57 9.10
CA ASP A 130 -3.89 -10.37 9.90
C ASP A 130 -2.45 -9.94 9.60
N HIS A 131 -2.06 -9.92 8.32
CA HIS A 131 -0.71 -9.55 7.89
C HIS A 131 -0.73 -8.43 6.84
N ALA A 132 0.12 -7.42 7.02
CA ALA A 132 0.21 -6.29 6.12
C ALA A 132 1.67 -5.96 5.78
N CYS A 133 2.01 -5.96 4.48
CA CYS A 133 3.31 -5.59 3.97
C CYS A 133 3.22 -4.34 3.09
N HIS A 134 4.09 -3.35 3.29
CA HIS A 134 4.19 -2.15 2.47
C HIS A 134 5.63 -1.86 2.06
N ALA A 135 5.94 -2.04 0.78
CA ALA A 135 7.22 -1.67 0.20
C ALA A 135 7.20 -0.21 -0.24
N VAL A 136 8.09 0.64 0.27
CA VAL A 136 8.06 2.10 0.06
C VAL A 136 9.34 2.59 -0.61
N ALA A 137 9.22 3.46 -1.61
CA ALA A 137 10.37 3.98 -2.38
C ALA A 137 11.14 5.08 -1.63
N ILE A 138 12.46 4.95 -1.49
CA ILE A 138 13.36 5.94 -0.87
C ILE A 138 13.61 7.14 -1.79
N ASP A 139 13.81 6.88 -3.09
CA ASP A 139 14.35 7.87 -4.03
C ASP A 139 13.26 8.65 -4.81
N GLU A 140 11.99 8.35 -4.56
CA GLU A 140 10.89 9.10 -5.17
C GLU A 140 10.82 10.53 -4.60
N GLN A 141 10.79 11.51 -5.51
CA GLN A 141 10.91 12.93 -5.17
C GLN A 141 9.80 13.81 -5.73
N ARG A 142 8.88 13.25 -6.51
CA ARG A 142 7.72 13.98 -7.03
C ARG A 142 6.74 14.21 -5.89
N VAL A 143 6.41 15.47 -5.65
CA VAL A 143 5.49 15.88 -4.56
C VAL A 143 4.11 15.22 -4.67
N ASP A 144 3.61 14.96 -5.87
CA ASP A 144 2.31 14.28 -6.04
C ASP A 144 2.38 12.78 -5.65
N PHE A 145 3.57 12.24 -5.40
CA PHE A 145 3.83 10.84 -5.03
C PHE A 145 4.24 10.73 -3.56
N GLU A 146 3.68 11.57 -2.69
CA GLU A 146 3.84 11.39 -1.25
C GLU A 146 3.25 10.02 -0.82
N PRO A 147 4.01 9.18 -0.09
CA PRO A 147 3.55 7.87 0.30
C PRO A 147 2.55 7.97 1.45
N ALA A 148 1.49 7.18 1.37
CA ALA A 148 0.52 7.03 2.45
C ALA A 148 1.00 5.95 3.43
N LEU A 149 1.87 6.32 4.36
CA LEU A 149 2.40 5.38 5.36
C LEU A 149 1.31 4.90 6.35
N TRP A 150 1.50 3.70 6.91
CA TRP A 150 0.78 3.28 8.10
C TRP A 150 1.41 3.93 9.33
N THR A 151 0.60 4.54 10.19
CA THR A 151 1.07 5.37 11.31
C THR A 151 0.58 4.92 12.68
N ARG A 152 -0.23 3.84 12.74
CA ARG A 152 -0.74 3.30 14.00
C ARG A 152 -0.13 1.93 14.24
N LEU A 153 0.29 1.69 15.47
CA LEU A 153 0.82 0.41 15.93
C LEU A 153 -0.16 -0.74 15.63
N PRO A 154 0.36 -1.95 15.31
CA PRO A 154 -0.45 -3.14 15.14
C PRO A 154 -1.32 -3.40 16.38
N LYS A 155 -2.56 -3.87 16.15
CA LYS A 155 -3.38 -4.42 17.23
C LYS A 155 -2.90 -5.84 17.57
N PRO A 156 -3.26 -6.38 18.75
CA PRO A 156 -2.97 -7.77 19.09
C PRO A 156 -3.40 -8.73 17.97
N GLY A 157 -2.48 -9.61 17.56
CA GLY A 157 -2.70 -10.56 16.46
C GLY A 157 -2.52 -9.99 15.05
N GLN A 158 -2.18 -8.71 14.90
CA GLN A 158 -1.81 -8.14 13.60
C GLN A 158 -0.28 -8.06 13.45
N VAL A 159 0.21 -8.35 12.24
CA VAL A 159 1.60 -8.08 11.85
C VAL A 159 1.60 -7.00 10.77
N ILE A 160 2.39 -5.96 10.99
CA ILE A 160 2.59 -4.87 10.03
C ILE A 160 4.08 -4.78 9.76
N GLU A 161 4.46 -4.95 8.50
CA GLU A 161 5.81 -4.72 8.03
C GLU A 161 5.78 -3.65 6.94
N GLN A 162 6.38 -2.50 7.20
CA GLN A 162 6.52 -1.43 6.21
C GLN A 162 8.01 -1.16 6.05
N GLN A 163 8.54 -1.49 4.87
CA GLN A 163 9.97 -1.41 4.63
C GLN A 163 10.29 -0.47 3.47
N TRP A 164 11.36 0.29 3.65
CA TRP A 164 11.89 1.19 2.65
C TRP A 164 12.87 0.47 1.72
N PHE A 165 12.68 0.67 0.42
CA PHE A 165 13.48 0.09 -0.65
C PHE A 165 14.16 1.19 -1.47
N ALA A 166 15.37 0.90 -1.94
CA ALA A 166 16.08 1.77 -2.87
C ALA A 166 15.35 1.79 -4.22
N GLY A 167 15.25 2.96 -4.84
CA GLY A 167 14.47 3.13 -6.06
C GLY A 167 13.46 4.29 -6.00
N VAL A 168 13.05 4.75 -7.18
CA VAL A 168 11.85 5.59 -7.33
C VAL A 168 10.56 4.74 -7.36
N HIS A 169 9.39 5.36 -7.49
CA HIS A 169 8.09 4.67 -7.45
C HIS A 169 8.00 3.37 -8.30
N GLY A 170 8.49 3.43 -9.55
CA GLY A 170 8.51 2.27 -10.46
C GLY A 170 9.64 1.28 -10.20
N ASP A 171 10.69 1.68 -9.50
CA ASP A 171 11.77 0.78 -9.07
C ASP A 171 11.37 -0.04 -7.85
N VAL A 172 10.27 0.30 -7.18
CA VAL A 172 9.72 -0.52 -6.09
C VAL A 172 8.49 -1.28 -6.56
N GLY A 173 7.58 -0.65 -7.28
CA GLY A 173 6.35 -1.31 -7.73
C GLY A 173 6.38 -1.92 -9.13
N GLY A 174 7.49 -1.78 -9.86
CA GLY A 174 7.65 -2.29 -11.22
C GLY A 174 7.10 -1.35 -12.31
N GLY A 175 7.13 -1.84 -13.55
CA GLY A 175 6.70 -1.11 -14.75
C GLY A 175 7.83 -0.37 -15.49
N ASN A 176 9.07 -0.51 -15.01
CA ASN A 176 10.27 -0.12 -15.74
C ASN A 176 10.79 -1.31 -16.58
N GLY A 177 11.60 -1.03 -17.61
CA GLY A 177 12.16 -2.08 -18.47
C GLY A 177 13.28 -2.91 -17.82
N ASP A 178 13.91 -2.37 -16.76
CA ASP A 178 14.84 -3.07 -15.87
C ASP A 178 14.13 -3.24 -14.53
N SER A 179 14.01 -4.49 -14.08
CA SER A 179 13.19 -4.89 -12.93
C SER A 179 14.01 -5.21 -11.68
N GLY A 180 15.34 -5.15 -11.70
CA GLY A 180 16.15 -5.71 -10.60
C GLY A 180 15.83 -5.12 -9.22
N LEU A 181 15.59 -3.81 -9.15
CA LEU A 181 15.16 -3.15 -7.91
C LEU A 181 13.71 -3.52 -7.53
N SER A 182 12.79 -3.59 -8.50
CA SER A 182 11.39 -3.91 -8.22
C SER A 182 11.19 -5.37 -7.86
N ASP A 183 12.02 -6.24 -8.43
CA ASP A 183 12.05 -7.68 -8.15
C ASP A 183 12.53 -7.94 -6.74
N THR A 184 13.41 -7.08 -6.21
CA THR A 184 13.79 -7.12 -4.79
C THR A 184 12.60 -6.85 -3.87
N ALA A 185 11.76 -5.86 -4.19
CA ALA A 185 10.55 -5.58 -3.42
C ALA A 185 9.44 -6.61 -3.63
N LEU A 186 9.32 -7.15 -4.86
CA LEU A 186 8.40 -8.23 -5.21
C LEU A 186 8.74 -9.51 -4.45
N GLU A 187 10.00 -9.93 -4.47
CA GLU A 187 10.50 -11.11 -3.75
C GLU A 187 10.18 -11.03 -2.25
N TRP A 188 10.35 -9.84 -1.65
CA TRP A 188 10.04 -9.64 -0.25
C TRP A 188 8.53 -9.86 0.04
N ILE A 189 7.63 -9.19 -0.68
CA ILE A 189 6.18 -9.37 -0.49
C ILE A 189 5.73 -10.79 -0.86
N TRP A 190 6.31 -11.39 -1.90
CA TRP A 190 6.04 -12.77 -2.32
C TRP A 190 6.31 -13.74 -1.18
N SER A 191 7.50 -13.66 -0.59
CA SER A 191 7.92 -14.55 0.49
C SER A 191 7.07 -14.36 1.76
N ARG A 192 6.54 -13.14 1.99
CA ARG A 192 5.60 -12.86 3.09
C ARG A 192 4.20 -13.40 2.82
N ALA A 193 3.70 -13.30 1.59
CA ALA A 193 2.42 -13.88 1.23
C ALA A 193 2.46 -15.42 1.32
N GLU A 194 3.55 -16.03 0.85
CA GLU A 194 3.78 -17.48 0.93
C GLU A 194 3.85 -17.97 2.39
N SER A 195 4.52 -17.21 3.28
CA SER A 195 4.57 -17.57 4.71
C SER A 195 3.20 -17.48 5.40
N GLN A 196 2.23 -16.80 4.79
CA GLN A 196 0.83 -16.78 5.22
C GLN A 196 -0.05 -17.83 4.53
N GLY A 197 0.55 -18.77 3.79
CA GLY A 197 -0.17 -19.90 3.19
C GLY A 197 -0.59 -19.70 1.74
N LEU A 198 -0.26 -18.56 1.10
CA LEU A 198 -0.56 -18.41 -0.33
C LEU A 198 0.31 -19.36 -1.15
N ALA A 199 -0.32 -20.33 -1.80
CA ALA A 199 0.37 -21.22 -2.73
C ALA A 199 0.84 -20.44 -3.97
N LEU A 200 2.15 -20.36 -4.14
CA LEU A 200 2.80 -19.63 -5.23
C LEU A 200 3.67 -20.59 -6.05
N ASP A 201 3.72 -20.39 -7.36
CA ASP A 201 4.52 -21.24 -8.25
C ASP A 201 5.99 -20.80 -8.23
N GLU A 202 6.81 -21.56 -7.51
CA GLU A 202 8.25 -21.34 -7.39
C GLU A 202 8.98 -21.46 -8.74
N ASN A 203 8.50 -22.31 -9.66
CA ASN A 203 9.11 -22.41 -11.00
C ASN A 203 8.80 -21.17 -11.83
N TYR A 204 7.61 -20.59 -11.68
CA TYR A 204 7.28 -19.32 -12.30
C TYR A 204 8.12 -18.19 -11.69
N ARG A 205 8.22 -18.11 -10.36
CA ARG A 205 9.05 -17.13 -9.64
C ARG A 205 10.47 -17.08 -10.20
N ARG A 206 11.16 -18.22 -10.26
CA ARG A 206 12.55 -18.31 -10.76
C ARG A 206 12.74 -17.85 -12.20
N LYS A 207 11.69 -17.82 -13.00
CA LYS A 207 11.74 -17.40 -14.42
C LYS A 207 11.51 -15.90 -14.59
N VAL A 208 10.77 -15.26 -13.68
CA VAL A 208 10.29 -13.88 -13.88
C VAL A 208 10.76 -12.89 -12.83
N VAL A 209 11.37 -13.36 -11.73
CA VAL A 209 11.87 -12.51 -10.65
C VAL A 209 13.40 -12.63 -10.61
N GLU A 210 14.10 -11.54 -10.89
CA GLU A 210 15.56 -11.45 -10.83
C GLU A 210 16.00 -10.29 -9.93
N PRO A 211 15.96 -10.46 -8.59
CA PRO A 211 16.29 -9.42 -7.64
C PRO A 211 17.75 -8.97 -7.79
N ASN A 212 17.95 -7.67 -7.98
CA ASN A 212 19.27 -7.06 -8.04
C ASN A 212 19.29 -5.72 -7.28
N PRO A 213 19.74 -5.71 -6.02
CA PRO A 213 19.90 -4.50 -5.22
C PRO A 213 20.82 -3.44 -5.84
N LEU A 214 21.75 -3.86 -6.71
CA LEU A 214 22.67 -3.00 -7.46
C LEU A 214 22.12 -2.59 -8.83
N GLY A 215 20.88 -2.96 -9.13
CA GLY A 215 20.19 -2.67 -10.38
C GLY A 215 20.06 -1.18 -10.70
N LYS A 216 19.57 -0.89 -11.89
CA LYS A 216 19.50 0.48 -12.40
C LYS A 216 18.49 1.32 -11.61
N LEU A 217 18.98 2.43 -11.05
CA LEU A 217 18.11 3.46 -10.48
C LEU A 217 17.54 4.34 -11.59
N HIS A 218 16.21 4.37 -11.73
CA HIS A 218 15.55 5.17 -12.76
C HIS A 218 15.35 6.61 -12.31
N ARG A 219 15.19 7.52 -13.29
CA ARG A 219 14.89 8.94 -13.04
C ARG A 219 13.41 9.20 -13.28
N SER A 220 12.64 9.40 -12.21
CA SER A 220 11.22 9.74 -12.30
C SER A 220 10.94 11.24 -12.49
N TRP A 221 11.92 12.10 -12.20
CA TRP A 221 11.78 13.56 -12.27
C TRP A 221 12.16 14.12 -13.65
N THR A 222 11.30 13.86 -14.65
CA THR A 222 11.47 14.30 -16.04
C THR A 222 10.30 15.16 -16.52
N GLY A 223 10.49 15.93 -17.61
CA GLY A 223 9.43 16.69 -18.28
C GLY A 223 8.64 17.64 -17.36
N MET A 224 7.31 17.54 -17.41
CA MET A 224 6.36 18.36 -16.64
C MET A 224 6.60 18.32 -15.12
N TYR A 225 7.16 17.23 -14.58
CA TYR A 225 7.46 17.12 -13.15
C TYR A 225 8.63 18.02 -12.72
N ARG A 226 9.50 18.45 -13.64
CA ARG A 226 10.57 19.41 -13.33
C ARG A 226 10.05 20.79 -12.93
N MET A 227 8.85 21.14 -13.40
CA MET A 227 8.17 22.38 -13.02
C MET A 227 7.44 22.27 -11.67
N LYS A 228 7.39 21.06 -11.09
CA LYS A 228 6.88 20.83 -9.74
C LYS A 228 8.04 20.72 -8.75
N GLY A 229 7.78 21.10 -7.50
CA GLY A 229 8.76 20.99 -6.43
C GLY A 229 9.28 19.56 -6.25
N ARG A 230 10.49 19.45 -5.70
CA ARG A 230 11.06 18.17 -5.24
C ARG A 230 10.85 18.07 -3.73
N ARG A 231 10.44 16.91 -3.26
CA ARG A 231 10.37 16.60 -1.83
C ARG A 231 10.99 15.25 -1.59
N ARG A 232 12.02 15.19 -0.75
CA ARG A 232 12.54 13.91 -0.29
C ARG A 232 11.62 13.36 0.78
N ARG A 233 11.41 12.06 0.74
CA ARG A 233 10.63 11.34 1.74
C ARG A 233 11.45 11.22 3.02
N PRO A 234 10.93 11.67 4.18
CA PRO A 234 11.61 11.52 5.44
C PRO A 234 11.57 10.03 5.86
N LEU A 235 12.69 9.52 6.38
CA LEU A 235 12.84 8.14 6.86
C LEU A 235 12.97 8.16 8.38
N GLY A 236 12.49 7.13 9.08
CA GLY A 236 12.62 7.03 10.55
C GLY A 236 11.87 8.13 11.31
N GLN A 237 10.65 8.45 10.87
CA GLN A 237 9.70 9.37 11.51
C GLN A 237 8.65 8.65 12.36
N LEU A 238 8.47 7.34 12.16
CA LEU A 238 7.57 6.45 12.86
C LEU A 238 8.36 5.63 13.88
N ALA A 239 7.64 4.89 14.71
CA ALA A 239 8.24 3.95 15.64
C ALA A 239 8.91 2.78 14.88
N PRO A 240 9.97 2.17 15.42
CA PRO A 240 10.69 1.06 14.79
C PRO A 240 9.80 -0.12 14.39
N GLU A 241 8.69 -0.34 15.11
CA GLU A 241 7.72 -1.40 14.81
C GLU A 241 6.84 -1.08 13.58
N LEU A 242 6.93 0.14 13.05
CA LEU A 242 6.11 0.65 11.95
C LEU A 242 6.89 1.00 10.69
N GLU A 243 8.20 1.12 10.77
CA GLU A 243 9.03 1.26 9.57
C GLU A 243 10.42 0.67 9.76
N GLY A 244 10.98 0.13 8.69
CA GLY A 244 12.36 -0.33 8.66
C GLY A 244 13.01 -0.08 7.30
N ILE A 245 14.33 -0.11 7.25
CA ILE A 245 15.08 -0.07 5.99
C ILE A 245 15.34 -1.52 5.55
N HIS A 246 14.91 -1.90 4.34
CA HIS A 246 15.13 -3.27 3.86
C HIS A 246 16.64 -3.53 3.68
N PRO A 247 17.17 -4.73 4.03
CA PRO A 247 18.60 -5.04 3.94
C PRO A 247 19.22 -4.83 2.55
N SER A 248 18.44 -4.94 1.47
CA SER A 248 18.91 -4.63 0.11
C SER A 248 19.37 -3.18 -0.06
N VAL A 249 18.85 -2.24 0.72
CA VAL A 249 19.28 -0.84 0.71
C VAL A 249 20.71 -0.72 1.22
N ARG A 250 21.04 -1.45 2.28
CA ARG A 250 22.42 -1.54 2.81
C ARG A 250 23.36 -2.13 1.77
N GLN A 251 22.98 -3.26 1.16
CA GLN A 251 23.77 -3.88 0.09
C GLN A 251 24.05 -2.90 -1.05
N ARG A 252 23.05 -2.11 -1.46
CA ARG A 252 23.22 -1.07 -2.48
C ARG A 252 24.15 0.05 -2.02
N TYR A 253 23.95 0.56 -0.81
CA TYR A 253 24.74 1.68 -0.27
C TYR A 253 26.22 1.32 -0.11
N GLU A 254 26.51 0.12 0.38
CA GLU A 254 27.88 -0.39 0.52
C GLU A 254 28.47 -0.76 -0.85
N GLY A 255 27.71 -1.42 -1.72
CA GLY A 255 28.16 -1.87 -3.05
C GLY A 255 28.25 -0.77 -4.10
N MET A 256 27.59 0.38 -3.93
CA MET A 256 27.62 1.50 -4.86
C MET A 256 28.01 2.80 -4.13
N PRO A 257 29.30 3.21 -4.16
CA PRO A 257 29.75 4.45 -3.53
C PRO A 257 29.03 5.72 -4.02
N SER A 258 28.48 5.68 -5.24
CA SER A 258 27.70 6.78 -5.83
C SER A 258 26.27 6.90 -5.29
N TYR A 259 25.74 5.87 -4.62
CA TYR A 259 24.40 5.88 -4.04
C TYR A 259 24.45 6.43 -2.60
N ARG A 260 24.37 7.75 -2.47
CA ARG A 260 24.35 8.48 -1.19
C ARG A 260 23.15 9.43 -1.08
N PRO A 261 21.90 8.93 -1.09
CA PRO A 261 20.73 9.80 -0.97
C PRO A 261 20.72 10.48 0.40
N GLN A 262 20.52 11.80 0.42
CA GLN A 262 20.68 12.60 1.65
C GLN A 262 19.69 12.22 2.77
N ASN A 263 18.48 11.80 2.43
CA ASN A 263 17.50 11.32 3.42
C ASN A 263 17.94 10.01 4.09
N LEU A 264 18.61 9.12 3.34
CA LEU A 264 19.19 7.89 3.89
C LEU A 264 20.44 8.18 4.72
N ALA A 265 21.32 9.06 4.25
CA ALA A 265 22.50 9.48 5.02
C ALA A 265 22.09 10.10 6.37
N ALA A 266 21.08 10.98 6.36
CA ALA A 266 20.54 11.57 7.58
C ALA A 266 19.90 10.54 8.52
N HIS A 267 19.25 9.50 7.98
CA HIS A 267 18.72 8.40 8.78
C HIS A 267 19.85 7.60 9.46
N ILE A 268 20.88 7.21 8.70
CA ILE A 268 22.03 6.47 9.23
C ILE A 268 22.75 7.27 10.31
N GLU A 269 22.95 8.56 10.08
CA GLU A 269 23.56 9.47 11.07
C GLU A 269 22.71 9.58 12.33
N LYS A 270 21.38 9.75 12.19
CA LYS A 270 20.45 9.86 13.32
C LYS A 270 20.50 8.63 14.24
N TRP A 271 20.61 7.44 13.68
CA TRP A 271 20.52 6.18 14.42
C TRP A 271 21.87 5.51 14.69
N GLY A 272 22.97 6.10 14.23
CA GLY A 272 24.32 5.55 14.41
C GLY A 272 24.59 4.28 13.61
N GLY A 273 23.77 3.96 12.60
CA GLY A 273 23.85 2.70 11.87
C GLY A 273 22.66 2.44 10.94
N TRP A 274 22.46 1.17 10.59
CA TRP A 274 21.32 0.69 9.79
C TRP A 274 20.13 0.25 10.62
N ASP A 275 20.39 -0.05 11.88
CA ASP A 275 19.41 -0.52 12.85
C ASP A 275 19.12 0.61 13.84
N GLU A 276 17.89 0.66 14.37
CA GLU A 276 17.62 1.48 15.54
C GLU A 276 18.30 0.83 16.76
N PRO A 277 18.96 1.60 17.66
CA PRO A 277 19.51 1.03 18.89
C PRO A 277 18.39 0.37 19.71
N ASP A 278 18.65 -0.86 20.17
CA ASP A 278 17.76 -1.66 21.05
C ASP A 278 17.22 -0.88 22.27
#